data_AF-A0A9D8XWG2-F1
#
_entry.id   AF-A0A9D8XWG2-F1
#
_cell.length_a   1.000
_cell.length_b   1.000
_cell.length_c   1.000
_cell.angle_alpha   90.00
_cell.angle_beta   90.00
_cell.angle_gamma   90.00
#
_symmetry.space_group_name_H-M   'P 1'
#
loop_
_entity.id
_entity.type
_entity.pdbx_description
1 polymer ?
#
loop_
_entity_poly.entity_id
_entity_poly.type
_entity_poly.pdbx_seq_one_letter_code
_entity_poly.pdbx_strand_id
1 'polypeptide(L)'
;MVLKPKETHVAYRCPDCGTAVYGLVGDFIPASGMLRLKCPCGKSRMQIIPSPDREKIRFDVPCLFCRQDHHFSVSRNVVFGDRLFLLNCPYTNMDVGFLGPREEVDRAVAEQEKELAKLAGAFGVKRLRDLSPEESEEILPDAQVHDVIRFIVKEMEADGEITCPCGSGTYETGMTENGILVYCPVCGASHLFPANSVSDAERFLHCERLELTNPRKSPWKEGGQTP
;
A
#
# COMPACT_ATOMS: atom_id res chain seq x y z
N MET A 1 50.62 -9.37 4.29
CA MET A 1 49.49 -8.93 5.14
C MET A 1 48.23 -9.00 4.29
N VAL A 2 47.39 -10.02 4.50
CA VAL A 2 46.16 -10.21 3.73
C VAL A 2 45.12 -9.28 4.32
N LEU A 3 44.81 -8.18 3.62
CA LEU A 3 43.70 -7.31 3.98
C LEU A 3 42.42 -8.13 3.85
N LYS A 4 41.78 -8.48 4.97
CA LYS A 4 40.46 -9.10 4.92
C LYS A 4 39.49 -8.07 4.32
N PRO A 5 38.71 -8.43 3.28
CA PRO A 5 37.66 -7.56 2.77
C PRO A 5 36.73 -7.15 3.90
N LYS A 6 36.43 -5.85 4.01
CA LYS A 6 35.33 -5.41 4.86
C LYS A 6 34.02 -5.76 4.16
N GLU A 7 33.11 -6.37 4.91
CA GLU A 7 31.81 -6.79 4.43
C GLU A 7 30.77 -6.37 5.47
N THR A 8 29.58 -6.04 5.02
CA THR A 8 28.44 -5.69 5.88
C THR A 8 27.23 -6.49 5.43
N HIS A 9 26.47 -6.98 6.40
CA HIS A 9 25.20 -7.64 6.14
C HIS A 9 24.14 -6.56 5.98
N VAL A 10 23.28 -6.75 5.00
CA VAL A 10 22.17 -5.84 4.75
C VAL A 10 20.87 -6.63 4.72
N ALA A 11 19.82 -6.05 5.27
CA ALA A 11 18.49 -6.64 5.19
C ALA A 11 17.43 -5.57 4.98
N TYR A 12 16.36 -5.94 4.29
CA TYR A 12 15.14 -5.16 4.20
C TYR A 12 13.92 -6.09 4.18
N ARG A 13 12.73 -5.57 4.48
CA ARG A 13 11.50 -6.36 4.42
C ARG A 13 10.73 -6.03 3.14
N CYS A 14 10.38 -7.06 2.38
CA CYS A 14 9.63 -6.90 1.13
C CYS A 14 8.22 -6.33 1.42
N PRO A 15 7.81 -5.22 0.78
CA PRO A 15 6.46 -4.67 0.95
C PRO A 15 5.36 -5.61 0.42
N ASP A 16 5.65 -6.43 -0.59
CA ASP A 16 4.65 -7.28 -1.24
C ASP A 16 4.44 -8.64 -0.57
N CYS A 17 5.50 -9.24 -0.01
CA CYS A 17 5.38 -10.59 0.57
C CYS A 17 5.83 -10.65 2.03
N GLY A 18 6.09 -9.49 2.66
CA GLY A 18 6.48 -9.36 4.06
C GLY A 18 7.77 -10.09 4.45
N THR A 19 8.47 -10.73 3.51
CA THR A 19 9.64 -11.58 3.78
C THR A 19 10.86 -10.69 3.98
N ALA A 20 11.65 -10.98 5.01
CA ALA A 20 12.95 -10.35 5.17
C ALA A 20 13.93 -10.90 4.14
N VAL A 21 14.56 -9.98 3.40
CA VAL A 21 15.51 -10.28 2.33
C VAL A 21 16.89 -9.86 2.80
N TYR A 22 17.81 -10.80 2.80
CA TYR A 22 19.18 -10.61 3.30
C TYR A 22 20.19 -10.61 2.16
N GLY A 23 21.20 -9.75 2.27
CA GLY A 23 22.31 -9.67 1.34
C GLY A 23 23.63 -9.38 2.04
N LEU A 24 24.71 -9.59 1.31
CA LEU A 24 26.06 -9.25 1.74
C LEU A 24 26.62 -8.19 0.81
N VAL A 25 27.14 -7.12 1.38
CA VAL A 25 27.74 -6.00 0.67
C VAL A 25 29.21 -5.97 1.03
N GLY A 26 30.08 -6.10 0.03
CA GLY A 26 31.53 -5.97 0.21
C GLY A 26 32.02 -4.55 -0.06
N ASP A 27 33.16 -4.19 0.52
CA ASP A 27 33.80 -2.88 0.31
C ASP A 27 34.36 -2.70 -1.11
N PHE A 28 34.46 -3.77 -1.88
CA PHE A 28 35.01 -3.76 -3.24
C PHE A 28 33.99 -3.52 -4.36
N ILE A 29 32.75 -3.10 -4.06
CA ILE A 29 31.79 -2.76 -5.12
C ILE A 29 32.38 -1.60 -5.95
N PRO A 30 32.53 -1.78 -7.29
CA PRO A 30 33.09 -0.75 -8.14
C PRO A 30 32.20 0.50 -8.15
N ALA A 31 32.80 1.67 -8.38
CA ALA A 31 32.08 2.95 -8.38
C ALA A 31 31.00 3.06 -9.49
N SER A 32 31.15 2.31 -10.58
CA SER A 32 30.14 2.13 -11.63
C SER A 32 29.21 0.94 -11.38
N GLY A 33 29.43 0.22 -10.28
CA GLY A 33 28.68 -0.96 -9.91
C GLY A 33 27.33 -0.60 -9.29
N MET A 34 26.42 -1.56 -9.35
CA MET A 34 25.15 -1.50 -8.64
C MET A 34 24.82 -2.93 -8.21
N LEU A 35 24.61 -3.12 -6.92
CA LEU A 35 24.11 -4.38 -6.38
C LEU A 35 22.60 -4.28 -6.21
N ARG A 36 21.90 -5.33 -6.62
CA ARG A 36 20.44 -5.44 -6.48
C ARG A 36 20.11 -6.64 -5.63
N LEU A 37 19.61 -6.38 -4.43
CA LEU A 37 19.14 -7.41 -3.53
C LEU A 37 17.65 -7.68 -3.81
N LYS A 38 17.39 -8.67 -4.66
CA LYS A 38 16.03 -9.03 -5.10
C LYS A 38 15.35 -9.90 -4.06
N CYS A 39 14.08 -9.63 -3.81
CA CYS A 39 13.24 -10.53 -3.03
C CYS A 39 12.97 -11.83 -3.82
N PRO A 40 12.92 -13.00 -3.16
CA PRO A 40 12.53 -14.25 -3.81
C PRO A 40 11.15 -14.22 -4.48
N CYS A 41 10.23 -13.35 -4.04
CA CYS A 41 8.93 -13.19 -4.71
C CYS A 41 9.00 -12.43 -6.05
N GLY A 42 10.15 -11.81 -6.37
CA GLY A 42 10.35 -11.04 -7.60
C GLY A 42 9.74 -9.63 -7.64
N LYS A 43 8.86 -9.28 -6.69
CA LYS A 43 8.12 -8.01 -6.69
C LYS A 43 8.91 -6.81 -6.15
N SER A 44 9.85 -7.03 -5.22
CA SER A 44 10.67 -5.96 -4.63
C SER A 44 12.18 -6.17 -4.78
N ARG A 45 12.93 -5.08 -4.67
CA ARG A 45 14.40 -5.08 -4.67
C ARG A 45 14.94 -3.89 -3.89
N MET A 46 16.02 -4.11 -3.12
CA MET A 46 16.85 -3.03 -2.60
C MET A 46 18.01 -2.79 -3.55
N GLN A 47 18.27 -1.53 -3.90
CA GLN A 47 19.40 -1.15 -4.73
C GLN A 47 20.50 -0.53 -3.89
N ILE A 48 21.74 -0.88 -4.21
CA ILE A 48 22.93 -0.46 -3.47
C ILE A 48 23.91 0.08 -4.50
N ILE A 49 24.10 1.39 -4.47
CA ILE A 49 24.78 2.15 -5.53
C ILE A 49 25.91 2.96 -4.87
N PRO A 50 27.18 2.54 -5.00
CA PRO A 50 28.30 3.36 -4.55
C PRO A 50 28.34 4.69 -5.28
N SER A 51 28.75 5.75 -4.60
CA SER A 51 28.98 7.04 -5.23
C SER A 51 30.26 7.01 -6.09
N PRO A 52 30.37 7.88 -7.12
CA PRO A 52 31.55 7.94 -8.00
C PRO A 52 32.86 8.23 -7.25
N ASP A 53 32.79 9.08 -6.22
CA ASP A 53 33.88 9.43 -5.29
C ASP A 53 34.19 8.32 -4.26
N ARG A 54 33.39 7.25 -4.25
CA ARG A 54 33.45 6.10 -3.32
C ARG A 54 33.28 6.43 -1.85
N GLU A 55 33.04 7.67 -1.45
CA GLU A 55 32.91 8.04 -0.03
C GLU A 55 31.58 7.61 0.59
N LYS A 56 30.55 7.46 -0.25
CA LYS A 56 29.18 7.17 0.18
C LYS A 56 28.60 6.00 -0.61
N ILE A 57 27.56 5.40 -0.04
CA ILE A 57 26.77 4.37 -0.69
C ILE A 57 25.31 4.81 -0.59
N ARG A 58 24.66 4.89 -1.75
CA ARG A 58 23.23 5.10 -1.84
C ARG A 58 22.50 3.77 -1.66
N PHE A 59 21.47 3.77 -0.84
CA PHE A 59 20.55 2.67 -0.66
C PHE A 59 19.15 3.11 -1.08
N ASP A 60 18.59 2.41 -2.05
CA ASP A 60 17.18 2.54 -2.42
C ASP A 60 16.43 1.36 -1.83
N VAL A 61 15.61 1.63 -0.82
CA VAL A 61 14.96 0.61 0.01
C VAL A 61 13.44 0.73 -0.12
N PRO A 62 12.75 -0.34 -0.57
CA PRO A 62 11.30 -0.32 -0.63
C PRO A 62 10.70 -0.37 0.78
N CYS A 63 9.71 0.48 1.07
CA CYS A 63 9.09 0.58 2.39
C CYS A 63 7.78 -0.21 2.47
N LEU A 64 7.68 -1.11 3.45
CA LEU A 64 6.43 -1.82 3.77
C LEU A 64 5.31 -0.88 4.28
N PHE A 65 5.68 0.16 5.03
CA PHE A 65 4.70 0.97 5.75
C PHE A 65 4.08 2.06 4.87
N CYS A 66 4.89 2.86 4.18
CA CYS A 66 4.40 3.97 3.34
C CYS A 66 4.33 3.62 1.85
N ARG A 67 4.74 2.40 1.45
CA ARG A 67 4.71 1.90 0.06
C ARG A 67 5.47 2.75 -0.96
N GLN A 68 6.45 3.52 -0.49
CA GLN A 68 7.36 4.29 -1.33
C GLN A 68 8.79 3.77 -1.19
N ASP A 69 9.59 3.98 -2.23
CA ASP A 69 11.03 3.73 -2.15
C ASP A 69 11.71 4.88 -1.40
N HIS A 70 12.57 4.53 -0.44
CA HIS A 70 13.36 5.48 0.32
C HIS A 70 14.81 5.50 -0.14
N HIS A 71 15.36 6.70 -0.30
CA HIS A 71 16.71 6.93 -0.79
C HIS A 71 17.60 7.43 0.33
N PHE A 72 18.55 6.62 0.75
CA PHE A 72 19.52 6.96 1.80
C PHE A 72 20.91 7.13 1.21
N SER A 73 21.68 8.08 1.71
CA SER A 73 23.10 8.23 1.37
C SER A 73 23.92 8.10 2.64
N VAL A 74 24.62 6.97 2.78
CA VAL A 74 25.33 6.60 4.00
C VAL A 74 26.83 6.58 3.71
N SER A 75 27.64 7.11 4.62
CA SER A 75 29.09 7.10 4.46
C SER A 75 29.64 5.67 4.54
N ARG A 76 30.69 5.40 3.76
CA ARG A 76 31.31 4.07 3.69
C ARG A 76 31.78 3.57 5.07
N ASN A 77 32.29 4.48 5.90
CA ASN A 77 32.73 4.16 7.27
C ASN A 77 31.60 3.68 8.17
N VAL A 78 30.37 4.17 7.96
CA VAL A 78 29.19 3.72 8.71
C VAL A 78 28.71 2.38 8.15
N VAL A 79 28.65 2.24 6.83
CA VAL A 79 28.20 1.00 6.17
C VAL A 79 29.07 -0.21 6.55
N PHE A 80 30.39 -0.03 6.58
CA PHE A 80 31.36 -1.08 6.96
C PHE A 80 31.93 -0.89 8.38
N GLY A 81 31.15 -0.23 9.25
CA GLY A 81 31.46 -0.14 10.67
C GLY A 81 31.09 -1.42 11.43
N ASP A 82 31.55 -1.53 12.67
CA ASP A 82 31.28 -2.68 13.54
C ASP A 82 29.94 -2.56 14.31
N ARG A 83 29.05 -1.66 13.88
CA ARG A 83 27.79 -1.35 14.57
C ARG A 83 26.61 -1.50 13.62
N LEU A 84 25.46 -1.85 14.18
CA LEU A 84 24.18 -1.80 13.49
C LEU A 84 23.83 -0.36 13.12
N PHE A 85 23.42 -0.15 11.88
CA PHE A 85 22.87 1.10 11.38
C PHE A 85 21.48 0.82 10.80
N LEU A 86 20.50 1.62 11.24
CA LEU A 86 19.11 1.49 10.87
C LEU A 86 18.75 2.56 9.84
N LEU A 87 18.05 2.15 8.79
CA LEU A 87 17.43 3.02 7.82
C LEU A 87 15.96 3.13 8.19
N ASN A 88 15.49 4.33 8.48
CA ASN A 88 14.16 4.60 9.02
C ASN A 88 13.27 5.31 7.99
N CYS A 89 12.00 4.92 7.95
CA CYS A 89 10.98 5.59 7.16
C CYS A 89 10.73 7.00 7.73
N PRO A 90 10.86 8.09 6.96
CA PRO A 90 10.62 9.44 7.46
C PRO A 90 9.16 9.71 7.83
N TYR A 91 8.21 8.92 7.30
CA TYR A 91 6.78 9.09 7.55
C TYR A 91 6.30 8.35 8.80
N THR A 92 6.80 7.14 9.04
CA THR A 92 6.34 6.27 10.13
C THR A 92 7.36 6.09 11.24
N ASN A 93 8.59 6.55 11.02
CA ASN A 93 9.75 6.34 11.88
C ASN A 93 10.05 4.86 12.19
N MET A 94 9.53 3.95 11.37
CA MET A 94 9.81 2.51 11.45
C MET A 94 11.06 2.15 10.65
N ASP A 95 11.81 1.17 11.13
CA ASP A 95 12.99 0.67 10.43
C ASP A 95 12.58 -0.03 9.13
N VAL A 96 13.17 0.38 8.01
CA VAL A 96 12.94 -0.16 6.66
C VAL A 96 14.12 -0.95 6.13
N GLY A 97 15.32 -0.70 6.66
CA GLY A 97 16.53 -1.40 6.27
C GLY A 97 17.56 -1.47 7.41
N PHE A 98 18.36 -2.52 7.40
CA PHE A 98 19.33 -2.84 8.44
C PHE A 98 20.69 -3.05 7.79
N LEU A 99 21.74 -2.41 8.33
CA LEU A 99 23.12 -2.54 7.85
C LEU A 99 24.03 -2.86 9.05
N GLY A 100 24.96 -3.81 8.93
CA GLY A 100 25.97 -4.04 9.97
C GLY A 100 26.44 -5.49 10.11
N PRO A 101 26.98 -5.86 11.29
CA PRO A 101 27.35 -7.25 11.58
C PRO A 101 26.16 -8.19 11.50
N ARG A 102 26.40 -9.44 11.04
CA ARG A 102 25.34 -10.43 10.81
C ARG A 102 24.43 -10.64 12.03
N GLU A 103 25.03 -10.89 13.20
CA GLU A 103 24.29 -11.18 14.43
C GLU A 103 23.39 -10.02 14.85
N GLU A 104 23.85 -8.79 14.64
CA GLU A 104 23.11 -7.57 14.96
C GLU A 104 21.94 -7.36 14.00
N VAL A 105 22.17 -7.58 12.69
CA VAL A 105 21.13 -7.51 11.65
C VAL A 105 20.07 -8.60 11.88
N ASP A 106 20.49 -9.83 12.16
CA ASP A 106 19.57 -10.95 12.43
C ASP A 106 18.72 -10.67 13.67
N ARG A 107 19.31 -10.11 14.73
CA ARG A 107 18.59 -9.72 15.95
C ARG A 107 17.57 -8.62 15.67
N ALA A 108 17.96 -7.57 14.96
CA ALA A 108 17.09 -6.43 14.65
C ALA A 108 15.90 -6.84 13.77
N VAL A 109 16.14 -7.68 12.74
CA VAL A 109 15.07 -8.20 11.88
C VAL A 109 14.10 -9.08 12.68
N ALA A 110 14.61 -9.92 13.59
CA ALA A 110 13.78 -10.77 14.44
C ALA A 110 12.97 -9.96 15.47
N GLU A 111 13.51 -8.86 15.98
CA GLU A 111 12.79 -7.93 16.87
C GLU A 111 11.66 -7.22 16.12
N GLN A 112 11.96 -6.68 14.93
CA GLN A 112 10.96 -6.10 14.05
C GLN A 112 9.84 -7.10 13.71
N GLU A 113 10.18 -8.37 13.47
CA GLU A 113 9.18 -9.41 13.19
C GLU A 113 8.21 -9.62 14.36
N LYS A 114 8.71 -9.58 15.60
CA LYS A 114 7.88 -9.70 16.80
C LYS A 114 6.95 -8.49 16.95
N GLU A 115 7.44 -7.29 16.68
CA GLU A 115 6.63 -6.07 16.71
C GLU A 115 5.53 -6.11 15.65
N LEU A 116 5.88 -6.48 14.43
CA LEU A 116 4.95 -6.65 13.33
C LEU A 116 3.91 -7.72 13.62
N ALA A 117 4.29 -8.85 14.24
CA ALA A 117 3.36 -9.90 14.64
C ALA A 117 2.38 -9.43 15.73
N LYS A 118 2.83 -8.61 16.69
CA LYS A 118 1.96 -8.00 17.70
C LYS A 118 0.96 -7.04 17.08
N LEU A 119 1.42 -6.18 16.16
CA LEU A 119 0.55 -5.25 15.43
C LEU A 119 -0.47 -6.04 14.60
N ALA A 120 -0.02 -7.02 13.82
CA ALA A 120 -0.90 -7.87 13.01
C ALA A 120 -1.97 -8.57 13.88
N GLY A 121 -1.58 -9.13 15.02
CA GLY A 121 -2.51 -9.74 15.98
C GLY A 121 -3.54 -8.76 16.56
N ALA A 122 -3.16 -7.50 16.80
CA ALA A 122 -4.09 -6.46 17.26
C ALA A 122 -5.10 -6.05 16.18
N PHE A 123 -4.71 -6.14 14.90
CA PHE A 123 -5.58 -5.87 13.75
C PHE A 123 -6.28 -7.13 13.19
N GLY A 124 -6.15 -8.29 13.85
CA GLY A 124 -6.76 -9.55 13.38
C GLY A 124 -6.07 -10.18 12.16
N VAL A 125 -4.97 -9.60 11.69
CA VAL A 125 -4.19 -10.03 10.53
C VAL A 125 -3.21 -11.13 10.95
N LYS A 126 -3.28 -12.31 10.32
CA LYS A 126 -2.48 -13.47 10.74
C LYS A 126 -1.07 -13.47 10.16
N ARG A 127 -0.85 -12.83 8.99
CA ARG A 127 0.47 -12.73 8.37
C ARG A 127 0.64 -11.36 7.71
N LEU A 128 1.83 -10.80 7.81
CA LEU A 128 2.17 -9.51 7.18
C LEU A 128 2.07 -9.54 5.63
N ARG A 129 2.05 -10.75 5.03
CA ARG A 129 1.73 -10.99 3.60
C ARG A 129 0.31 -10.57 3.23
N ASP A 130 -0.59 -10.61 4.20
CA ASP A 130 -2.01 -10.27 4.03
C ASP A 130 -2.20 -8.73 4.01
N LEU A 131 -1.13 -7.95 4.23
CA LEU A 131 -1.10 -6.50 3.97
C LEU A 131 -0.69 -6.17 2.52
N SER A 132 -0.39 -7.16 1.69
CA SER A 132 -0.07 -6.92 0.28
C SER A 132 -1.34 -6.43 -0.45
N PRO A 133 -1.30 -5.35 -1.27
CA PRO A 133 -2.50 -4.81 -1.91
C PRO A 133 -3.03 -5.70 -3.03
N GLU A 134 -2.41 -6.85 -3.29
CA GLU A 134 -2.66 -7.58 -4.53
C GLU A 134 -3.48 -8.86 -4.36
N GLU A 135 -3.68 -9.40 -3.16
CA GLU A 135 -4.64 -10.50 -2.94
C GLU A 135 -5.25 -10.48 -1.54
N SER A 136 -5.56 -9.29 -1.03
CA SER A 136 -6.52 -9.14 0.07
C SER A 136 -7.83 -8.66 -0.52
N GLU A 137 -8.50 -9.57 -1.25
CA GLU A 137 -9.96 -9.63 -1.26
C GLU A 137 -10.43 -9.95 0.18
N GLU A 138 -10.16 -9.05 1.12
CA GLU A 138 -10.91 -9.02 2.36
C GLU A 138 -12.30 -8.53 1.97
N ILE A 139 -13.14 -9.50 1.60
CA ILE A 139 -14.59 -9.36 1.64
C ILE A 139 -14.90 -8.96 3.09
N LEU A 140 -14.95 -7.65 3.36
CA LEU A 140 -15.62 -7.14 4.53
C LEU A 140 -17.01 -7.78 4.49
N PRO A 141 -17.43 -8.52 5.53
CA PRO A 141 -18.71 -9.21 5.48
C PRO A 141 -19.81 -8.19 5.19
N ASP A 142 -20.55 -8.42 4.10
CA ASP A 142 -21.49 -7.50 3.42
C ASP A 142 -22.25 -6.56 4.37
N ALA A 143 -22.67 -7.03 5.54
CA ALA A 143 -23.36 -6.22 6.54
C ALA A 143 -22.63 -4.91 6.95
N GLN A 144 -21.31 -4.93 7.13
CA GLN A 144 -20.57 -3.74 7.60
C GLN A 144 -20.35 -2.70 6.50
N VAL A 145 -20.11 -3.12 5.25
CA VAL A 145 -19.96 -2.20 4.11
C VAL A 145 -21.27 -1.47 3.84
N HIS A 146 -22.38 -2.19 3.94
CA HIS A 146 -23.71 -1.61 3.71
C HIS A 146 -24.08 -0.56 4.77
N ASP A 147 -23.68 -0.77 6.03
CA ASP A 147 -23.93 0.20 7.09
C ASP A 147 -23.10 1.48 6.94
N VAL A 148 -21.84 1.36 6.49
CA VAL A 148 -20.97 2.52 6.21
C VAL A 148 -21.52 3.34 5.03
N ILE A 149 -21.86 2.70 3.92
CA ILE A 149 -22.42 3.39 2.74
C ILE A 149 -23.77 4.04 3.10
N ARG A 150 -24.62 3.36 3.88
CA ARG A 150 -25.89 3.93 4.34
C ARG A 150 -25.67 5.16 5.23
N PHE A 151 -24.68 5.12 6.12
CA PHE A 151 -24.33 6.27 6.95
C PHE A 151 -23.91 7.47 6.10
N ILE A 152 -23.02 7.26 5.14
CA ILE A 152 -22.51 8.29 4.24
C ILE A 152 -23.64 8.91 3.38
N VAL A 153 -24.54 8.08 2.85
CA VAL A 153 -25.71 8.58 2.12
C VAL A 153 -26.58 9.45 3.03
N LYS A 154 -26.89 8.99 4.25
CA LYS A 154 -27.70 9.78 5.21
C LYS A 154 -27.07 11.12 5.60
N GLU A 155 -25.76 11.20 5.70
CA GLU A 155 -25.07 12.48 5.96
C GLU A 155 -25.21 13.41 4.75
N MET A 156 -24.97 12.93 3.52
CA MET A 156 -25.17 13.73 2.30
C MET A 156 -26.63 14.18 2.11
N GLU A 157 -27.59 13.34 2.52
CA GLU A 157 -29.01 13.65 2.57
C GLU A 157 -29.28 14.84 3.52
N ALA A 158 -28.70 14.81 4.72
CA ALA A 158 -28.85 15.87 5.72
C ALA A 158 -28.20 17.19 5.30
N ASP A 159 -27.04 17.11 4.64
CA ASP A 159 -26.26 18.27 4.18
C ASP A 159 -26.76 18.83 2.83
N GLY A 160 -27.71 18.17 2.17
CA GLY A 160 -28.28 18.60 0.89
C GLY A 160 -27.32 18.42 -0.29
N GLU A 161 -26.37 17.49 -0.16
CA GLU A 161 -25.31 17.22 -1.14
C GLU A 161 -25.74 16.21 -2.23
N ILE A 162 -26.97 15.70 -2.14
CA ILE A 162 -27.57 14.84 -3.17
C ILE A 162 -28.33 15.70 -4.18
N THR A 163 -27.77 15.82 -5.39
CA THR A 163 -28.38 16.58 -6.48
C THR A 163 -29.13 15.66 -7.43
N CYS A 164 -30.46 15.76 -7.43
CA CYS A 164 -31.29 15.19 -8.49
C CYS A 164 -31.42 16.18 -9.66
N PRO A 165 -31.30 15.74 -10.93
CA PRO A 165 -31.61 16.59 -12.09
C PRO A 165 -33.06 17.08 -12.14
N CYS A 166 -33.94 16.46 -11.34
CA CYS A 166 -35.34 16.81 -11.20
C CYS A 166 -35.62 17.88 -10.13
N GLY A 167 -34.66 18.17 -9.25
CA GLY A 167 -34.83 19.13 -8.15
C GLY A 167 -35.86 18.74 -7.08
N SER A 168 -36.31 17.47 -7.04
CA SER A 168 -37.37 17.03 -6.11
C SER A 168 -36.92 17.00 -4.64
N GLY A 169 -35.62 16.93 -4.37
CA GLY A 169 -35.04 16.83 -3.02
C GLY A 169 -35.44 15.58 -2.25
N THR A 170 -36.04 14.58 -2.92
CA THR A 170 -36.52 13.33 -2.30
C THR A 170 -35.83 12.14 -2.93
N TYR A 171 -35.32 11.24 -2.09
CA TYR A 171 -34.53 10.06 -2.45
C TYR A 171 -34.92 8.88 -1.56
N GLU A 172 -34.75 7.68 -2.10
CA GLU A 172 -34.90 6.41 -1.38
C GLU A 172 -33.68 5.53 -1.63
N THR A 173 -33.42 4.61 -0.70
CA THR A 173 -32.30 3.66 -0.78
C THR A 173 -32.81 2.22 -0.86
N GLY A 174 -32.26 1.44 -1.78
CA GLY A 174 -32.57 0.03 -1.99
C GLY A 174 -31.30 -0.82 -1.99
N MET A 175 -31.41 -2.06 -1.51
CA MET A 175 -30.31 -3.04 -1.58
C MET A 175 -30.42 -3.86 -2.86
N THR A 176 -29.30 -4.05 -3.55
CA THR A 176 -29.18 -4.88 -4.74
C THR A 176 -28.03 -5.88 -4.59
N GLU A 177 -27.98 -6.89 -5.45
CA GLU A 177 -26.85 -7.86 -5.50
C GLU A 177 -25.51 -7.20 -5.83
N ASN A 178 -25.52 -5.95 -6.32
CA ASN A 178 -24.33 -5.21 -6.71
C ASN A 178 -24.03 -4.01 -5.79
N GLY A 179 -24.71 -3.91 -4.64
CA GLY A 179 -24.54 -2.84 -3.65
C GLY A 179 -25.79 -2.01 -3.39
N ILE A 180 -25.63 -0.74 -3.02
CA ILE A 180 -26.73 0.12 -2.55
C ILE A 180 -27.17 1.08 -3.66
N LEU A 181 -28.44 1.03 -4.02
CA LEU A 181 -29.05 1.90 -5.02
C LEU A 181 -29.72 3.08 -4.32
N VAL A 182 -29.27 4.30 -4.61
CA VAL A 182 -29.99 5.53 -4.27
C VAL A 182 -30.78 5.98 -5.48
N TYR A 183 -32.08 6.19 -5.34
CA TYR A 183 -32.93 6.61 -6.46
C TYR A 183 -33.95 7.66 -6.05
N CYS A 184 -34.33 8.49 -7.01
CA CYS A 184 -35.41 9.45 -6.84
C CYS A 184 -36.75 8.82 -7.23
N PRO A 185 -37.74 8.71 -6.32
CA PRO A 185 -39.04 8.12 -6.64
C PRO A 185 -39.88 8.97 -7.61
N VAL A 186 -39.52 10.25 -7.80
CA VAL A 186 -40.27 11.19 -8.67
C VAL A 186 -39.84 11.08 -10.13
N CYS A 187 -38.54 11.00 -10.43
CA CYS A 187 -38.02 11.02 -11.79
C CYS A 187 -37.29 9.74 -12.22
N GLY A 188 -37.04 8.82 -11.28
CA GLY A 188 -36.31 7.58 -11.52
C GLY A 188 -34.81 7.74 -11.78
N ALA A 189 -34.24 8.93 -11.54
CA ALA A 189 -32.78 9.08 -11.55
C ALA A 189 -32.17 8.28 -10.41
N SER A 190 -31.06 7.62 -10.66
CA SER A 190 -30.46 6.69 -9.70
C SER A 190 -28.95 6.73 -9.74
N HIS A 191 -28.35 6.31 -8.63
CA HIS A 191 -26.93 6.07 -8.52
C HIS A 191 -26.72 4.78 -7.73
N LEU A 192 -25.99 3.83 -8.32
CA LEU A 192 -25.60 2.59 -7.66
C LEU A 192 -24.25 2.81 -7.00
N PHE A 193 -24.18 2.56 -5.70
CA PHE A 193 -22.94 2.45 -4.94
C PHE A 193 -22.51 0.99 -4.96
N PRO A 194 -21.47 0.63 -5.73
CA PRO A 194 -20.96 -0.72 -5.74
C PRO A 194 -20.43 -1.09 -4.35
N ALA A 195 -20.87 -2.24 -3.83
CA ALA A 195 -20.39 -2.78 -2.55
C ALA A 195 -19.67 -4.11 -2.74
N ASN A 196 -19.24 -4.39 -3.98
CA ASN A 196 -18.69 -5.69 -4.37
C ASN A 196 -17.18 -5.81 -4.07
N SER A 197 -16.53 -4.71 -3.66
CA SER A 197 -15.13 -4.69 -3.26
C SER A 197 -14.82 -3.55 -2.28
N VAL A 198 -13.77 -3.70 -1.46
CA VAL A 198 -13.27 -2.65 -0.55
C VAL A 198 -12.80 -1.42 -1.33
N SER A 199 -12.17 -1.64 -2.49
CA SER A 199 -11.75 -0.57 -3.40
C SER A 199 -12.92 0.28 -3.92
N ASP A 200 -14.09 -0.33 -4.10
CA ASP A 200 -15.30 0.42 -4.45
C ASP A 200 -15.79 1.24 -3.25
N ALA A 201 -15.79 0.68 -2.04
CA ALA A 201 -16.18 1.38 -0.82
C ALA A 201 -15.26 2.57 -0.47
N GLU A 202 -13.94 2.44 -0.67
CA GLU A 202 -12.96 3.51 -0.43
C GLU A 202 -13.18 4.73 -1.33
N ARG A 203 -13.66 4.53 -2.57
CA ARG A 203 -13.96 5.64 -3.48
C ARG A 203 -15.10 6.52 -2.99
N PHE A 204 -15.95 6.02 -2.09
CA PHE A 204 -17.08 6.76 -1.53
C PHE A 204 -16.82 7.34 -0.14
N LEU A 205 -15.79 6.89 0.59
CA LEU A 205 -15.38 7.51 1.86
C LEU A 205 -14.99 8.99 1.70
N HIS A 206 -14.62 9.42 0.48
CA HIS A 206 -14.24 10.79 0.14
C HIS A 206 -15.22 11.47 -0.83
N CYS A 207 -16.43 10.93 -0.99
CA CYS A 207 -17.44 11.51 -1.88
C CYS A 207 -18.22 12.60 -1.14
N GLU A 208 -17.94 13.86 -1.47
CA GLU A 208 -18.56 15.06 -0.89
C GLU A 208 -19.84 15.50 -1.64
N ARG A 209 -20.20 14.84 -2.75
CA ARG A 209 -21.40 15.19 -3.52
C ARG A 209 -21.87 14.01 -4.36
N LEU A 210 -23.17 13.75 -4.32
CA LEU A 210 -23.81 12.71 -5.12
C LEU A 210 -24.70 13.34 -6.21
N GLU A 211 -24.39 13.05 -7.47
CA GLU A 211 -25.24 13.42 -8.60
C GLU A 211 -26.00 12.20 -9.13
N LEU A 212 -27.33 12.22 -9.05
CA LEU A 212 -28.15 11.14 -9.59
C LEU A 212 -28.18 11.24 -11.12
N THR A 213 -27.92 10.13 -11.81
CA THR A 213 -27.97 10.08 -13.27
C THR A 213 -29.27 9.43 -13.72
N ASN A 214 -29.89 9.97 -14.77
CA ASN A 214 -31.08 9.36 -15.35
C ASN A 214 -30.65 8.26 -16.32
N PRO A 215 -31.17 7.02 -16.19
CA PRO A 215 -30.85 5.94 -17.13
C PRO A 215 -31.26 6.24 -18.59
N ARG A 216 -32.02 7.31 -18.86
CA ARG A 216 -32.44 7.72 -20.22
C ARG A 216 -31.39 8.49 -21.05
N LYS A 217 -30.15 8.64 -20.60
CA LYS A 217 -29.06 9.18 -21.45
C LYS A 217 -27.74 8.43 -21.26
N SER A 218 -27.67 7.20 -21.79
CA SER A 218 -26.38 6.56 -22.11
C SER A 218 -25.90 7.03 -23.49
N PRO A 219 -24.68 7.58 -23.64
CA PRO A 219 -24.03 7.79 -24.92
C PRO A 219 -23.17 6.57 -25.25
N TRP A 220 -23.80 5.42 -25.51
CA TRP A 220 -23.15 4.32 -26.23
C TRP A 220 -23.96 4.04 -27.50
N LYS A 221 -23.32 4.33 -28.63
CA LYS A 221 -23.88 4.32 -29.98
C LYS A 221 -24.41 2.94 -30.38
N GLU A 222 -25.46 3.02 -31.19
CA GLU A 222 -25.86 2.05 -32.20
C GLU A 222 -24.66 1.32 -32.84
N GLY A 223 -24.67 0.00 -32.72
CA GLY A 223 -23.90 -0.92 -33.55
C GLY A 223 -24.80 -2.11 -33.81
N GLY A 224 -25.48 -2.07 -34.94
CA GLY A 224 -26.69 -2.84 -35.20
C GLY A 224 -26.50 -4.34 -35.33
N GLN A 225 -27.62 -5.04 -35.14
CA GLN A 225 -27.91 -6.26 -35.87
C GLN A 225 -29.44 -6.42 -35.90
N THR A 226 -30.03 -6.19 -37.07
CA THR A 226 -31.29 -6.83 -37.47
C THR A 226 -30.94 -7.87 -38.55
N PRO A 227 -31.75 -8.94 -38.69
CA PRO A 227 -31.34 -10.19 -39.34
C PRO A 227 -31.00 -10.08 -40.82
#